data_AF-A0A4U6L871-F1
#
_entry.id   AF-A0A4U6L871-F1
#
_cell.length_a   1.000
_cell.length_b   1.000
_cell.length_c   1.000
_cell.angle_alpha   90.00
_cell.angle_beta   90.00
_cell.angle_gamma   90.00
#
_symmetry.space_group_name_H-M   'P 1'
#
loop_
_entity.id
_entity.type
_entity.pdbx_description
1 polymer ?
#
loop_
_entity_poly.entity_id
_entity_poly.type
_entity_poly.pdbx_seq_one_letter_code
_entity_poly.pdbx_strand_id
1 'polypeptide(L)' 'LFGKKVLDVGCGGGILAESMAREGATVTGLDMGFEPLQVAKLHALESGIHVEYVQETVEEHAEKYAHQY' A
#
# COMPACT_ATOMS: atom_id res chain seq x y z
N LEU A 1 -5.25 -11.12 -8.59
CA LEU A 1 -3.83 -10.68 -8.57
C LEU A 1 -2.93 -11.67 -7.80
N PHE A 2 -3.32 -12.95 -7.76
CA PHE A 2 -2.78 -13.89 -6.81
C PHE A 2 -1.25 -14.07 -6.91
N GLY A 3 -0.56 -13.90 -5.78
CA GLY A 3 0.89 -14.08 -5.66
C GLY A 3 1.75 -12.98 -6.29
N LYS A 4 1.15 -11.89 -6.78
CA LYS A 4 1.90 -10.73 -7.27
C LYS A 4 2.28 -9.82 -6.10
N LYS A 5 3.50 -9.29 -6.14
CA LYS A 5 3.93 -8.20 -5.28
C LYS A 5 3.57 -6.89 -5.99
N VAL A 6 2.84 -6.00 -5.32
CA VAL A 6 2.28 -4.78 -5.91
C VAL A 6 2.64 -3.57 -5.06
N LEU A 7 3.08 -2.51 -5.72
CA LEU A 7 3.26 -1.19 -5.14
C LEU A 7 2.13 -0.27 -5.64
N ASP A 8 1.32 0.27 -4.72
CA ASP A 8 0.27 1.26 -5.00
C ASP A 8 0.79 2.65 -4.62
N VAL A 9 1.22 3.44 -5.61
CA VAL A 9 1.85 4.76 -5.41
C VAL A 9 0.79 5.86 -5.37
N GLY A 10 0.80 6.68 -4.32
CA GLY A 10 -0.25 7.67 -4.07
C GLY A 10 -1.54 6.99 -3.61
N CYS A 11 -1.44 5.98 -2.74
CA CYS A 11 -2.56 5.11 -2.39
C CYS A 11 -3.67 5.83 -1.60
N GLY A 12 -3.40 7.02 -1.04
CA GLY A 12 -4.34 7.79 -0.24
C GLY A 12 -4.98 6.95 0.86
N GLY A 13 -6.32 6.87 0.84
CA GLY A 13 -7.12 6.11 1.80
C GLY A 13 -7.16 4.59 1.60
N GLY A 14 -6.37 4.02 0.68
CA GLY A 14 -6.13 2.57 0.63
C GLY A 14 -7.13 1.71 -0.14
N ILE A 15 -8.16 2.29 -0.77
CA ILE A 15 -9.27 1.54 -1.41
C ILE A 15 -8.76 0.56 -2.49
N LEU A 16 -7.84 1.03 -3.35
CA LEU A 16 -7.28 0.19 -4.40
C LEU A 16 -6.34 -0.86 -3.82
N ALA A 17 -5.42 -0.46 -2.93
CA ALA A 17 -4.52 -1.36 -2.24
C ALA A 17 -5.24 -2.54 -1.55
N GLU A 18 -6.32 -2.26 -0.81
CA GLU A 18 -7.13 -3.30 -0.15
C GLU A 18 -7.83 -4.21 -1.15
N SER A 19 -8.36 -3.65 -2.24
CA SER A 19 -9.00 -4.44 -3.30
C SER A 19 -8.00 -5.41 -3.93
N MET A 20 -6.77 -4.96 -4.19
CA MET A 20 -5.70 -5.80 -4.73
C MET A 20 -5.25 -6.90 -3.75
N ALA A 21 -5.14 -6.56 -2.46
CA ALA A 21 -4.81 -7.53 -1.41
C ALA A 21 -5.90 -8.61 -1.27
N ARG A 22 -7.18 -8.22 -1.34
CA ARG A 22 -8.33 -9.13 -1.35
C ARG A 22 -8.29 -10.10 -2.54
N GLU A 23 -7.80 -9.62 -3.68
CA GLU A 23 -7.56 -10.42 -4.90
C GLU A 23 -6.26 -11.25 -4.86
N GLY A 24 -5.63 -11.37 -3.68
CA GLY A 24 -4.50 -12.24 -3.40
C GLY A 24 -3.12 -11.66 -3.71
N ALA A 25 -2.99 -10.35 -3.90
CA ALA A 25 -1.69 -9.70 -4.01
C ALA A 25 -1.03 -9.49 -2.64
N THR A 26 0.30 -9.43 -2.62
CA THR A 26 1.05 -8.82 -1.51
C THR A 26 1.24 -7.35 -1.85
N VAL A 27 0.53 -6.47 -1.14
CA VAL A 27 0.44 -5.04 -1.49
C VAL A 27 1.18 -4.18 -0.49
N THR A 28 1.96 -3.25 -1.03
CA THR A 28 2.48 -2.08 -0.30
C THR A 28 1.81 -0.83 -0.85
N GLY A 29 1.07 -0.10 0.00
CA GLY A 29 0.55 1.22 -0.29
C GLY A 29 1.53 2.31 0.14
N LEU A 30 1.85 3.22 -0.76
CA LEU A 30 2.79 4.31 -0.55
C LEU A 30 2.10 5.66 -0.73
N ASP A 31 2.18 6.53 0.26
CA ASP A 31 1.69 7.91 0.14
C ASP A 31 2.48 8.86 1.04
N MET A 32 2.66 10.11 0.64
CA MET A 32 3.30 11.13 1.49
C MET A 32 2.34 11.75 2.51
N GLY A 33 1.03 11.70 2.24
CA GLY A 33 0.00 12.26 3.08
C GLY A 33 -0.20 11.44 4.36
N PHE A 34 0.08 12.05 5.51
CA PHE A 34 -0.05 11.40 6.82
C PHE A 34 -1.51 11.01 7.10
N GLU A 35 -2.43 11.96 6.96
CA GLU A 35 -3.86 11.81 7.28
C GLU A 35 -4.54 10.72 6.45
N PRO A 36 -4.46 10.70 5.10
CA PRO A 36 -5.09 9.64 4.32
C PRO A 36 -4.49 8.25 4.63
N LEU A 37 -3.19 8.18 4.93
CA LEU A 37 -2.54 6.91 5.28
C LEU A 37 -3.01 6.39 6.66
N GLN A 38 -3.31 7.26 7.62
CA GLN A 38 -3.93 6.83 8.89
C GLN A 38 -5.32 6.23 8.66
N VAL A 39 -6.12 6.83 7.78
CA VAL A 39 -7.43 6.28 7.40
C VAL A 39 -7.28 4.91 6.73
N ALA A 40 -6.31 4.77 5.81
CA ALA A 40 -6.02 3.51 5.14
C ALA A 40 -5.62 2.39 6.12
N LYS A 41 -4.75 2.71 7.08
CA LYS A 41 -4.33 1.78 8.14
C LYS A 41 -5.50 1.35 9.02
N LEU A 42 -6.40 2.28 9.36
CA LEU A 42 -7.60 1.96 10.13
C LEU A 42 -8.55 1.03 9.37
N HIS A 43 -8.85 1.32 8.10
CA HIS A 43 -9.71 0.47 7.29
C HIS A 43 -9.15 -0.93 7.07
N ALA A 44 -7.84 -1.05 6.84
CA ALA A 44 -7.17 -2.35 6.74
C ALA A 44 -7.29 -3.16 8.05
N LEU A 45 -7.16 -2.50 9.21
CA LEU A 45 -7.36 -3.15 10.51
C LEU A 45 -8.81 -3.61 10.71
N GLU A 46 -9.78 -2.75 10.42
CA GLU A 46 -11.21 -3.05 10.56
C GLU A 46 -11.69 -4.15 9.60
N SER A 47 -11.16 -4.17 8.38
CA SER A 47 -11.50 -5.16 7.35
C SER A 47 -10.73 -6.47 7.49
N GLY A 48 -9.69 -6.52 8.33
CA GLY A 48 -8.79 -7.66 8.45
C GLY A 48 -7.96 -7.92 7.19
N ILE A 49 -7.81 -6.91 6.32
CA ILE A 49 -7.04 -6.99 5.09
C ILE A 49 -5.60 -6.57 5.37
N HIS A 50 -4.65 -7.41 4.98
CA HIS A 50 -3.23 -7.12 5.17
C HIS A 50 -2.66 -6.31 4.00
N VAL A 51 -2.36 -5.04 4.25
CA VAL A 51 -1.64 -4.13 3.34
C VAL A 51 -0.54 -3.44 4.15
N GLU A 52 0.67 -3.40 3.61
CA GLU A 52 1.76 -2.62 4.20
C GLU A 52 1.62 -1.15 3.77
N TYR A 53 1.47 -0.22 4.70
CA TYR A 53 1.32 1.21 4.39
C TYR A 53 2.53 2.02 4.83
N VAL A 54 3.24 2.60 3.86
CA VAL A 54 4.47 3.35 4.06
C VAL A 54 4.26 4.82 3.75
N GLN A 55 4.72 5.69 4.66
CA GLN A 55 4.72 7.13 4.44
C GLN A 55 6.09 7.60 3.97
N GLU A 56 6.28 7.71 2.66
CA GLU A 56 7.50 8.23 2.05
C GLU A 56 7.25 8.67 0.60
N THR A 57 8.22 9.39 0.01
CA THR A 57 8.13 9.78 -1.40
C THR A 57 8.39 8.59 -2.30
N VAL A 58 7.88 8.63 -3.54
CA VAL A 58 8.17 7.57 -4.51
C VAL A 58 9.65 7.52 -4.88
N GLU A 59 10.32 8.68 -4.87
CA GLU A 59 11.75 8.81 -5.11
C GLU A 59 12.57 8.08 -4.03
N GLU A 60 12.27 8.33 -2.75
CA GLU A 60 12.94 7.66 -1.63
C GLU A 60 12.66 6.15 -1.63
N HIS A 61 11.43 5.74 -1.96
CA HIS A 61 11.08 4.32 -2.08
C HIS A 61 11.85 3.63 -3.19
N ALA A 62 11.95 4.27 -4.36
CA ALA A 62 12.65 3.69 -5.51
C ALA A 62 14.14 3.43 -5.23
N GLU A 63 14.79 4.31 -4.46
CA GLU A 63 16.17 4.12 -4.02
C GLU A 63 16.32 2.94 -3.04
N LYS A 64 15.40 2.80 -2.07
CA LYS A 64 15.44 1.74 -1.04
C LYS A 64 15.05 0.36 -1.58
N TYR A 65 14.14 0.31 -2.56
CA TYR A 65 13.51 -0.92 -3.05
C TYR A 65 13.69 -1.14 -4.56
N ALA A 66 14.86 -0.80 -5.10
CA ALA A 66 15.17 -1.02 -6.51
C ALA A 66 14.94 -2.49 -6.93
N HIS A 67 14.25 -2.68 -8.06
CA HIS A 67 13.95 -4.00 -8.67
C HIS A 67 13.12 -4.96 -7.79
N GLN A 68 12.38 -4.46 -6.81
CA GLN A 68 11.66 -5.30 -5.85
C GLN A 68 10.20 -5.62 -6.17
N TYR A 69 9.61 -5.00 -7.19
CA TYR A 69 8.23 -5.17 -7.64
C TYR A 69 8.24 -5.38 -9.15
#